data_AF-A0A533YSD0-F1
#
_entry.id   AF-A0A533YSD0-F1
#
_cell.length_a   1.000
_cell.length_b   1.000
_cell.length_c   1.000
_cell.angle_alpha   90.00
_cell.angle_beta   90.00
_cell.angle_gamma   90.00
#
_symmetry.space_group_name_H-M   'P 1'
#
loop_
_entity.id
_entity.type
_entity.pdbx_description
1 polymer ?
#
loop_
_entity_poly.entity_id
_entity_poly.type
_entity_poly.pdbx_seq_one_letter_code
_entity_poly.pdbx_strand_id
1 'polypeptide(L)'
;MPPAPTSRPQADPLPEPWTPAAYVPTPRAKRSGVGFGLVGLMLVSAVVAGSLAGYLAGSRAPHEVSGLVASNDLPKGNVTVAESLAMIDAVKKVGPATVTIRATEGATAGASGASGPISGALGTGIIFDSDGHILTNDHVVANG
;
A
#
# COMPACT_ATOMS: atom_id res chain seq x y z
N MET A 1 -36.49 -42.84 -58.68
CA MET A 1 -36.07 -41.49 -58.27
C MET A 1 -35.42 -41.60 -56.89
N PRO A 2 -34.14 -41.25 -56.72
CA PRO A 2 -33.50 -41.24 -55.39
C PRO A 2 -33.99 -40.03 -54.57
N PRO A 3 -34.12 -40.16 -53.23
CA PRO A 3 -34.49 -39.03 -52.38
C PRO A 3 -33.35 -38.02 -52.26
N ALA A 4 -33.71 -36.73 -52.19
CA ALA A 4 -32.78 -35.62 -52.07
C ALA A 4 -31.99 -35.67 -50.74
N PRO A 5 -30.72 -35.22 -50.72
CA PRO A 5 -29.92 -35.18 -49.50
C PRO A 5 -30.45 -34.12 -48.53
N THR A 6 -30.68 -34.53 -47.28
CA THR A 6 -31.04 -33.66 -46.16
C THR A 6 -29.85 -32.76 -45.79
N SER A 7 -30.03 -31.45 -45.92
CA SER A 7 -29.04 -30.45 -45.45
C SER A 7 -28.98 -30.46 -43.92
N ARG A 8 -27.80 -30.73 -43.35
CA ARG A 8 -27.57 -30.59 -41.90
C ARG A 8 -27.66 -29.10 -41.50
N PRO A 9 -28.13 -28.78 -40.28
CA PRO A 9 -28.04 -27.43 -39.74
C PRO A 9 -26.56 -27.02 -39.64
N GLN A 10 -26.19 -25.95 -40.33
CA GLN A 10 -24.89 -25.31 -40.18
C GLN A 10 -24.84 -24.68 -38.79
N ALA A 11 -23.86 -25.04 -37.95
CA ALA A 11 -23.67 -24.40 -36.66
C ALA A 11 -23.13 -22.97 -36.87
N ASP A 12 -23.65 -22.01 -36.11
CA ASP A 12 -23.20 -20.62 -36.18
C ASP A 12 -21.72 -20.49 -35.77
N PRO A 13 -20.93 -19.65 -36.44
CA PRO A 13 -19.54 -19.41 -36.05
C PRO A 13 -19.48 -18.77 -34.66
N LEU A 14 -18.55 -19.24 -33.83
CA LEU A 14 -18.34 -18.69 -32.49
C LEU A 14 -17.94 -17.20 -32.58
N PRO A 15 -18.40 -16.34 -31.65
CA PRO A 15 -18.00 -14.94 -31.60
C PRO A 15 -16.49 -14.83 -31.38
N GLU A 16 -15.85 -13.92 -32.11
CA GLU A 16 -14.41 -13.71 -31.97
C GLU A 16 -14.04 -13.21 -30.57
N PRO A 17 -12.88 -13.63 -30.03
CA PRO A 17 -12.40 -13.16 -28.73
C PRO A 17 -12.16 -11.66 -28.78
N TRP A 18 -12.74 -10.94 -27.81
CA TRP A 18 -12.53 -9.50 -27.70
C TRP A 18 -11.04 -9.19 -27.45
N THR A 19 -10.47 -8.30 -28.28
CA THR A 19 -9.11 -7.79 -28.11
C THR A 19 -9.17 -6.28 -27.81
N PRO A 20 -8.51 -5.81 -26.73
CA PRO A 20 -8.48 -4.37 -26.43
C PRO A 20 -7.67 -3.61 -27.47
N ALA A 21 -8.11 -2.39 -27.78
CA ALA A 21 -7.34 -1.48 -28.64
C ALA A 21 -5.96 -1.19 -28.02
N ALA A 22 -4.91 -1.26 -28.84
CA ALA A 22 -3.55 -0.97 -28.41
C ALA A 22 -3.43 0.48 -27.90
N TYR A 23 -2.85 0.66 -26.72
CA TYR A 23 -2.61 1.97 -26.13
C TYR A 23 -1.62 2.78 -26.98
N VAL A 24 -2.04 3.96 -27.43
CA VAL A 24 -1.15 4.94 -28.09
C VAL A 24 -0.79 6.02 -27.07
N PRO A 25 0.48 6.16 -26.66
CA PRO A 25 0.88 7.22 -25.74
C PRO A 25 0.68 8.59 -26.41
N THR A 26 -0.03 9.48 -25.72
CA THR A 26 -0.15 10.89 -26.14
C THR A 26 1.20 11.61 -26.00
N PRO A 27 1.61 12.46 -26.95
CA PRO A 27 2.85 13.23 -26.83
C PRO A 27 2.80 14.14 -25.59
N ARG A 28 3.71 13.89 -24.63
CA ARG A 28 3.81 14.63 -23.38
C ARG A 28 4.42 16.01 -23.65
N ALA A 29 3.66 17.08 -23.44
CA ALA A 29 4.17 18.45 -23.56
C ALA A 29 5.33 18.68 -22.57
N LYS A 30 6.47 19.12 -23.09
CA LYS A 30 7.69 19.39 -22.32
C LYS A 30 7.52 20.72 -21.56
N ARG A 31 7.23 20.64 -20.26
CA ARG A 31 7.10 21.82 -19.39
C ARG A 31 8.50 22.39 -19.12
N SER A 32 8.77 23.62 -19.57
CA SER A 32 10.07 24.29 -19.43
C SER A 32 10.36 24.66 -17.97
N GLY A 33 11.56 24.32 -17.48
CA GLY A 33 12.00 24.36 -16.08
C GLY A 33 12.26 25.74 -15.47
N VAL A 34 11.36 26.71 -15.68
CA VAL A 34 11.47 28.07 -15.12
C VAL A 34 11.33 28.09 -13.59
N GLY A 35 10.68 27.09 -12.99
CA GLY A 35 10.47 27.01 -11.53
C GLY A 35 11.74 26.79 -10.71
N PHE A 36 12.73 26.05 -11.22
CA PHE A 36 13.95 25.75 -10.46
C PHE A 36 14.88 26.96 -10.29
N GLY A 37 14.91 27.87 -11.27
CA GLY A 37 15.71 29.09 -11.19
C GLY A 37 15.18 30.07 -10.13
N LEU A 38 13.86 30.23 -10.05
CA LEU A 38 13.22 31.11 -9.06
C LEU A 38 13.35 30.58 -7.64
N VAL A 39 13.16 29.27 -7.43
CA VAL A 39 13.34 28.64 -6.12
C VAL A 39 14.81 28.73 -5.68
N GLY A 40 15.74 28.49 -6.59
CA GLY A 40 17.18 28.66 -6.33
C GLY A 40 17.55 30.08 -5.93
N LEU A 41 17.05 31.09 -6.66
CA LEU A 41 17.28 32.51 -6.33
C LEU A 41 16.73 32.86 -4.94
N MET A 42 15.53 32.37 -4.62
CA MET A 42 14.88 32.67 -3.34
C MET A 42 15.65 32.08 -2.16
N LEU A 43 16.11 30.83 -2.27
CA LEU A 43 16.94 30.18 -1.26
C LEU A 43 18.27 30.92 -1.04
N VAL A 44 18.95 31.33 -2.12
CA VAL A 44 20.21 32.10 -2.01
C VAL A 44 19.96 33.45 -1.32
N SER A 45 18.89 34.15 -1.68
CA SER A 45 18.55 35.44 -1.06
C SER A 45 18.26 35.31 0.45
N ALA A 46 17.57 34.23 0.86
CA ALA A 46 17.26 33.96 2.27
C ALA A 46 18.53 33.67 3.08
N VAL A 47 19.46 32.90 2.53
CA VAL A 47 20.74 32.60 3.20
C VAL A 47 21.58 33.88 3.37
N VAL A 48 21.67 34.72 2.34
CA VAL A 48 22.44 35.98 2.40
C VAL A 48 21.80 36.98 3.36
N ALA A 49 20.47 37.13 3.34
CA ALA A 49 19.77 38.02 4.26
C ALA A 49 19.86 37.55 5.72
N GLY A 50 19.70 36.24 5.97
CA GLY A 50 19.79 35.66 7.31
C GLY A 50 21.19 35.76 7.92
N SER A 51 22.24 35.53 7.10
CA SER A 51 23.63 35.61 7.57
C SER A 51 24.07 37.04 7.89
N LEU A 52 23.67 38.03 7.09
CA LEU A 52 23.98 39.44 7.36
C LEU A 52 23.23 39.97 8.60
N ALA A 53 21.94 39.63 8.73
CA ALA A 53 21.14 39.99 9.90
C ALA A 53 21.67 39.34 11.19
N GLY A 54 22.06 38.06 11.14
CA GLY A 54 22.63 37.34 12.28
C GLY A 54 23.97 37.90 12.75
N TYR A 55 24.85 38.30 11.83
CA TYR A 55 26.16 38.88 12.19
C TYR A 55 26.02 40.24 12.89
N LEU A 56 25.15 41.11 12.37
CA LEU A 56 24.90 42.43 12.94
C LEU A 56 24.16 42.35 14.29
N ALA A 57 23.18 41.46 14.41
CA ALA A 57 22.44 41.24 15.66
C ALA A 57 23.31 40.57 16.74
N GLY A 58 24.12 39.57 16.38
CA GLY A 58 25.00 38.86 17.31
C GLY A 58 26.13 39.74 17.87
N SER A 59 26.58 40.74 17.12
CA SER A 59 27.63 41.67 17.57
C SER A 59 27.16 42.72 18.58
N ARG A 60 25.84 42.87 18.79
CA ARG A 60 25.24 43.86 19.71
C ARG A 60 24.39 43.23 20.81
N ALA A 61 24.21 41.92 20.81
CA ALA A 61 23.41 41.23 21.82
C ALA A 61 24.24 41.04 23.11
N PRO A 62 23.84 41.62 24.26
CA PRO A 62 24.34 41.15 25.55
C PRO A 62 23.94 39.67 25.72
N HIS A 63 24.83 38.88 26.32
CA HIS A 63 24.60 37.46 26.66
C HIS A 63 23.50 37.34 27.74
N GLU A 64 22.26 37.59 27.38
CA GLU A 64 21.11 37.03 28.05
C GLU A 64 20.94 35.64 27.43
N VAL A 65 21.28 34.60 28.18
CA VAL A 65 20.98 33.20 27.84
C VAL A 65 19.46 33.00 27.85
N SER A 66 18.77 33.58 26.87
CA SER A 66 17.44 33.17 26.47
C SER A 66 17.63 31.87 25.70
N GLY A 67 17.78 30.80 26.47
CA GLY A 67 17.85 29.44 25.97
C GLY A 67 16.61 29.17 25.15
N LEU A 68 16.73 29.31 23.83
CA LEU A 68 16.06 28.42 22.92
C LEU A 68 16.33 27.02 23.47
N VAL A 69 15.26 26.35 23.86
CA VAL A 69 15.22 24.97 24.30
C VAL A 69 15.89 24.12 23.20
N ALA A 70 17.21 24.02 23.24
CA ALA A 70 17.93 22.89 22.69
C ALA A 70 17.76 21.78 23.72
N SER A 71 16.56 21.18 23.73
CA SER A 71 16.34 19.87 24.34
C SER A 71 17.12 18.81 23.55
N ASN A 72 18.44 18.87 23.64
CA ASN A 72 19.33 17.75 23.30
C ASN A 72 19.71 16.95 24.55
N ASP A 73 19.15 17.26 25.72
CA ASP A 73 18.96 16.29 26.80
C ASP A 73 17.80 15.35 26.43
N LEU A 74 18.01 14.53 25.41
CA LEU A 74 17.31 13.26 25.33
C LEU A 74 17.79 12.42 26.51
N PRO A 75 16.91 11.86 27.36
CA PRO A 75 17.30 10.83 28.30
C PRO A 75 17.76 9.63 27.49
N LYS A 76 19.07 9.51 27.26
CA LYS A 76 19.72 8.39 26.55
C LYS A 76 19.55 7.04 27.24
N GLY A 77 18.74 6.96 28.30
CA GLY A 77 18.50 5.75 29.10
C GLY A 77 17.09 5.18 29.04
N ASN A 78 16.15 5.75 28.26
CA ASN A 78 14.75 5.27 28.30
C ASN A 78 14.04 5.15 26.95
N VAL A 79 14.71 5.44 25.83
CA VAL A 79 14.05 5.35 24.50
C VAL A 79 13.70 3.90 24.16
N THR A 80 14.60 2.95 24.41
CA THR A 80 14.36 1.52 24.13
C THR A 80 13.25 0.91 25.00
N VAL A 81 13.16 1.35 26.26
CA VAL A 81 12.11 0.89 27.20
C VAL A 81 10.78 1.51 26.82
N ALA A 82 10.73 2.81 26.49
CA ALA A 82 9.52 3.48 26.01
C ALA A 82 9.01 2.88 24.68
N GLU A 83 9.90 2.57 23.74
CA GLU A 83 9.55 1.91 22.47
C GLU A 83 9.03 0.49 22.70
N SER A 84 9.67 -0.29 23.58
CA SER A 84 9.22 -1.64 23.94
C SER A 84 7.83 -1.61 24.59
N LEU A 85 7.57 -0.65 25.47
CA LEU A 85 6.26 -0.47 26.10
C LEU A 85 5.19 -0.06 25.08
N ALA A 86 5.51 0.84 24.14
CA ALA A 86 4.59 1.26 23.08
C ALA A 86 4.24 0.09 22.13
N MET A 87 5.21 -0.76 21.80
CA MET A 87 4.99 -1.96 20.98
C MET A 87 4.12 -2.99 21.72
N ILE A 88 4.37 -3.21 23.02
CA ILE A 88 3.55 -4.11 23.85
C ILE A 88 2.11 -3.62 23.94
N ASP A 89 1.90 -2.31 24.14
CA ASP A 89 0.57 -1.72 24.24
C ASP A 89 -0.19 -1.80 22.91
N ALA A 90 0.49 -1.51 21.79
CA ALA A 90 -0.07 -1.67 20.46
C ALA A 90 -0.51 -3.12 20.20
N VAL A 91 0.34 -4.12 20.49
CA VAL A 91 0.01 -5.55 20.33
C VAL A 91 -1.18 -5.93 21.22
N LYS A 92 -1.22 -5.45 22.47
CA LYS A 92 -2.36 -5.69 23.37
C LYS A 92 -3.67 -5.14 22.81
N LYS A 93 -3.61 -3.98 22.14
CA LYS A 93 -4.79 -3.31 21.58
C LYS A 93 -5.29 -3.95 20.29
N VAL A 94 -4.39 -4.42 19.42
CA VAL A 94 -4.75 -4.99 18.10
C VAL A 94 -4.94 -6.51 18.13
N GLY A 95 -4.40 -7.21 19.14
CA GLY A 95 -4.49 -8.66 19.27
C GLY A 95 -5.93 -9.20 19.18
N PRO A 96 -6.92 -8.61 19.88
CA PRO A 96 -8.31 -9.06 19.78
C PRO A 96 -8.96 -8.88 18.40
N ALA A 97 -8.44 -7.99 17.56
CA ALA A 97 -8.94 -7.73 16.21
C ALA A 97 -8.24 -8.58 15.14
N THR A 98 -7.22 -9.36 15.51
CA THR A 98 -6.49 -10.23 14.58
C THR A 98 -7.01 -11.66 14.68
N VAL A 99 -7.42 -12.24 13.56
CA VAL A 99 -8.04 -13.56 13.48
C VAL A 99 -7.26 -14.52 12.59
N THR A 100 -7.32 -15.82 12.90
CA THR A 100 -6.76 -16.88 12.04
C THR A 100 -7.81 -17.34 11.05
N ILE A 101 -7.47 -17.35 9.77
CA ILE A 101 -8.31 -17.85 8.68
C ILE A 101 -7.80 -19.22 8.26
N ARG A 102 -8.72 -20.18 8.23
CA ARG A 102 -8.49 -21.54 7.73
C ARG A 102 -9.51 -21.84 6.65
N ALA A 103 -9.06 -21.84 5.40
CA ALA A 103 -9.84 -22.34 4.29
C ALA A 103 -9.60 -23.85 4.15
N THR A 104 -10.66 -24.58 3.83
CA THR A 104 -10.60 -25.99 3.50
C THR A 104 -11.54 -26.24 2.35
N GLU A 105 -11.02 -26.74 1.24
CA GLU A 105 -11.84 -27.24 0.16
C GLU A 105 -12.45 -28.58 0.59
N GLY A 106 -13.79 -28.65 0.62
CA GLY A 106 -14.50 -29.88 0.92
C GLY A 106 -14.18 -30.93 -0.15
N ALA A 107 -13.78 -32.13 0.27
CA ALA A 107 -13.57 -33.24 -0.65
C ALA A 107 -14.86 -33.50 -1.45
N THR A 108 -14.91 -33.05 -2.70
CA THR A 108 -15.99 -33.45 -3.60
C THR A 108 -15.73 -34.91 -3.94
N ALA A 109 -16.50 -35.81 -3.33
CA ALA A 109 -16.54 -37.20 -3.74
C ALA A 109 -16.99 -37.24 -5.20
N GLY A 110 -16.04 -37.46 -6.12
CA GLY A 110 -16.39 -37.72 -7.51
C GLY A 110 -17.27 -38.96 -7.59
N ALA A 111 -18.08 -39.07 -8.65
CA ALA A 111 -19.01 -40.18 -8.87
C ALA A 111 -18.37 -41.60 -8.86
N SER A 112 -17.04 -41.70 -8.75
CA SER A 112 -16.26 -42.93 -8.61
C SER A 112 -15.76 -43.22 -7.17
N GLY A 113 -16.19 -42.48 -6.14
CA GLY A 113 -15.81 -42.73 -4.75
C GLY A 113 -14.36 -42.41 -4.40
N ALA A 114 -13.60 -41.78 -5.31
CA ALA A 114 -12.28 -41.26 -5.02
C ALA A 114 -12.40 -39.86 -4.38
N SER A 115 -12.02 -39.75 -3.11
CA SER A 115 -11.82 -38.47 -2.44
C SER A 115 -10.59 -37.78 -3.05
N GLY A 116 -10.78 -36.64 -3.69
CA GLY A 116 -9.68 -35.79 -4.16
C GLY A 116 -8.82 -35.26 -3.00
N PRO A 117 -7.59 -34.78 -3.27
CA PRO A 117 -6.75 -34.17 -2.26
C PRO A 117 -7.48 -32.99 -1.60
N ILE A 118 -7.50 -32.96 -0.27
CA ILE A 118 -8.03 -31.83 0.50
C ILE A 118 -6.96 -30.73 0.42
N SER A 119 -7.21 -29.70 -0.38
CA SER A 119 -6.44 -28.46 -0.33
C SER A 119 -6.93 -27.62 0.85
N GLY A 120 -6.00 -26.93 1.50
CA GLY A 120 -6.27 -26.11 2.68
C GLY A 120 -5.30 -24.95 2.75
N ALA A 121 -5.79 -23.71 2.82
CA ALA A 121 -4.98 -22.53 3.13
C ALA A 121 -5.12 -22.08 4.58
N LEU A 122 -4.01 -21.59 5.12
CA LEU A 122 -3.90 -20.97 6.44
C LEU A 122 -3.38 -19.54 6.26
N GLY A 123 -4.04 -18.58 6.90
CA GLY A 123 -3.62 -17.19 6.87
C GLY A 123 -4.15 -16.39 8.06
N THR A 124 -3.83 -15.11 8.05
CA THR A 124 -4.28 -14.16 9.07
C THR A 124 -5.27 -13.19 8.43
N GLY A 125 -6.23 -12.71 9.23
CA GLY A 125 -7.11 -11.62 8.87
C GLY A 125 -7.23 -10.60 10.00
N ILE A 126 -7.79 -9.44 9.67
CA ILE A 126 -8.06 -8.36 10.63
C ILE A 126 -9.54 -7.99 10.54
N ILE A 127 -10.21 -7.91 11.69
CA ILE A 127 -11.56 -7.37 11.80
C ILE A 127 -11.46 -5.84 11.68
N PHE A 128 -12.10 -5.26 10.66
CA PHE A 128 -11.98 -3.83 10.39
C PHE A 128 -13.22 -3.01 10.78
N ASP A 129 -14.33 -3.68 11.11
CA ASP A 129 -15.55 -3.03 11.64
C ASP A 129 -16.22 -3.86 12.75
N SER A 130 -17.17 -3.24 13.45
CA SER A 130 -17.94 -3.88 14.52
C SER A 130 -18.97 -4.90 14.03
N ASP A 131 -19.26 -4.89 12.73
CA ASP A 131 -20.21 -5.81 12.09
C ASP A 131 -19.56 -7.19 11.81
N GLY A 132 -18.24 -7.28 12.01
CA GLY A 132 -17.48 -8.53 11.94
C GLY A 132 -16.90 -8.82 10.57
N HIS A 133 -16.78 -7.82 9.69
CA HIS A 133 -16.11 -8.01 8.41
C HIS A 133 -14.59 -8.17 8.60
N ILE A 134 -14.03 -9.18 7.92
CA ILE A 134 -12.62 -9.56 8.03
C ILE A 134 -11.91 -9.29 6.71
N LEU A 135 -10.79 -8.57 6.77
CA LEU A 135 -9.88 -8.39 5.65
C LEU A 135 -8.78 -9.46 5.68
N THR A 136 -8.57 -10.15 4.56
CA THR A 136 -7.50 -11.14 4.37
C THR A 136 -7.00 -11.11 2.92
N ASN A 137 -5.97 -11.90 2.62
CA ASN A 137 -5.44 -12.02 1.27
C ASN A 137 -6.30 -12.98 0.44
N ASP A 138 -6.51 -12.66 -0.83
CA ASP A 138 -7.31 -13.47 -1.76
C ASP A 138 -6.83 -14.94 -1.83
N HIS A 139 -5.52 -15.17 -1.88
CA HIS A 139 -4.96 -16.53 -1.95
C HIS A 139 -5.26 -17.40 -0.73
N VAL A 140 -5.60 -16.80 0.42
CA VAL A 140 -5.96 -17.54 1.64
C VAL A 140 -7.37 -18.13 1.50
N VAL A 141 -8.21 -17.56 0.63
CA VAL A 141 -9.62 -17.95 0.48
C VAL A 141 -9.88 -18.62 -0.86
N ALA A 142 -9.31 -18.11 -1.96
CA ALA A 142 -9.59 -18.56 -3.32
C ALA A 142 -8.71 -19.73 -3.79
N ASN A 143 -7.54 -19.92 -3.19
CA ASN A 143 -6.56 -20.96 -3.57
C ASN A 143 -6.24 -21.92 -2.41
N GLY A 144 -7.18 -22.02 -1.46
CA GLY A 144 -6.98 -22.69 -0.18
C GLY A 144 -7.69 -24.01 -0.01
#